data_AF-A0A2K4G3V8-F1
#
_entry.id   AF-A0A2K4G3V8-F1
#
_cell.length_a   1.000
_cell.length_b   1.000
_cell.length_c   1.000
_cell.angle_alpha   90.00
_cell.angle_beta   90.00
_cell.angle_gamma   90.00
#
_symmetry.space_group_name_H-M   'P 1'
#
loop_
_entity.id
_entity.type
_entity.pdbx_description
1 polymer ?
#
loop_
_entity_poly.entity_id
_entity_poly.type
_entity_poly.pdbx_seq_one_letter_code
_entity_poly.pdbx_strand_id
1 'polypeptide(L)'
;MRLTRLFALAAPLIMLLPLSAQAAWPAGTRDAFMKDCTPAAAQTIGEANAKKHCACGANQLNEKLTTEEIGQLMSKQTPPSPQLVAKAQAAIAVCKAK
;
A
#
# COMPACT_ATOMS: atom_id res chain seq x y z
N MET A 1 -40.49 9.58 -24.66
CA MET A 1 -39.85 8.43 -25.32
C MET A 1 -39.17 8.88 -26.61
N ARG A 2 -37.85 8.72 -26.71
CA ARG A 2 -37.13 8.55 -27.98
C ARG A 2 -35.96 7.61 -27.71
N LEU A 3 -36.18 6.33 -28.02
CA LEU A 3 -35.09 5.41 -28.33
C LEU A 3 -34.46 5.90 -29.65
N THR A 4 -33.15 5.77 -29.83
CA THR A 4 -32.53 4.66 -30.57
C THR A 4 -31.11 5.04 -31.00
N ARG A 5 -30.21 4.04 -30.94
CA ARG A 5 -28.94 3.86 -31.69
C ARG A 5 -27.68 4.33 -30.95
N LEU A 6 -26.96 3.42 -30.27
CA LEU A 6 -26.02 2.44 -30.85
C LEU A 6 -24.93 3.09 -31.69
N PHE A 7 -23.82 3.47 -31.04
CA PHE A 7 -22.44 3.38 -31.54
C PHE A 7 -21.55 3.29 -30.29
N ALA A 8 -21.03 2.11 -29.94
CA ALA A 8 -19.90 1.41 -30.55
C ALA A 8 -18.66 1.59 -29.68
N LEU A 9 -18.35 0.53 -28.93
CA LEU A 9 -17.03 -0.09 -28.84
C LEU A 9 -15.83 0.84 -29.11
N ALA A 10 -15.28 1.40 -28.03
CA ALA A 10 -13.85 1.70 -27.93
C ALA A 10 -13.50 1.97 -26.46
N ALA A 11 -13.70 0.98 -25.59
CA ALA A 11 -12.91 0.93 -24.37
C ALA A 11 -11.60 0.24 -24.76
N PRO A 12 -10.45 0.95 -24.88
CA PRO A 12 -9.20 0.25 -24.85
C PRO A 12 -9.13 -0.42 -23.49
N LEU A 13 -9.23 -1.75 -23.51
CA LEU A 13 -8.74 -2.62 -22.46
C LEU A 13 -7.25 -2.28 -22.30
N ILE A 14 -6.92 -1.26 -21.50
CA ILE A 14 -5.57 -1.11 -20.95
C ILE A 14 -5.47 -2.20 -19.89
N MET A 15 -5.21 -3.41 -20.36
CA MET A 15 -4.83 -4.56 -19.56
C MET A 15 -3.32 -4.73 -19.73
N LEU A 16 -2.54 -3.82 -19.14
CA LEU A 16 -1.08 -3.89 -19.00
C LEU A 16 -0.80 -3.11 -17.71
N LEU A 17 -0.51 -3.70 -16.55
CA LEU A 17 0.48 -4.75 -16.29
C LEU A 17 0.01 -5.58 -15.07
N PRO A 18 0.11 -6.92 -15.07
CA PRO A 18 0.32 -7.64 -13.82
C PRO A 18 1.77 -7.40 -13.41
N LEU A 19 2.12 -6.17 -13.01
CA LEU A 19 3.37 -5.93 -12.29
C LEU A 19 3.16 -6.36 -10.83
N SER A 20 2.64 -7.56 -10.62
CA SER A 20 2.91 -8.29 -9.39
C SER A 20 4.35 -8.79 -9.47
N ALA A 21 5.30 -7.86 -9.60
CA ALA A 21 6.55 -8.03 -8.89
C ALA A 21 6.09 -8.00 -7.44
N GLN A 22 5.99 -9.18 -6.81
CA GLN A 22 5.78 -9.24 -5.37
C GLN A 22 6.84 -8.32 -4.80
N ALA A 23 6.42 -7.20 -4.17
CA ALA A 23 7.39 -6.20 -3.81
C ALA A 23 8.48 -6.86 -2.97
N ALA A 24 9.70 -6.48 -3.25
CA ALA A 24 10.76 -6.62 -2.29
C ALA A 24 10.92 -5.25 -1.68
N TRP A 25 10.79 -5.14 -0.36
CA TRP A 25 11.17 -3.92 0.33
C TRP A 25 12.53 -3.42 -0.17
N PRO A 26 12.66 -2.15 -0.57
CA PRO A 26 13.97 -1.61 -0.87
C PRO A 26 14.88 -1.79 0.36
N ALA A 27 16.19 -1.99 0.12
CA ALA A 27 17.14 -2.36 1.15
C ALA A 27 17.04 -1.42 2.39
N GLY A 28 16.93 -2.00 3.58
CA GLY A 28 16.81 -1.27 4.86
C GLY A 28 15.50 -0.50 5.08
N THR A 29 14.60 -0.45 4.09
CA THR A 29 13.38 0.38 4.18
C THR A 29 12.31 -0.27 5.05
N ARG A 30 12.28 -1.61 5.09
CA ARG A 30 11.41 -2.37 5.99
C ARG A 30 11.76 -2.11 7.45
N ASP A 31 13.05 -2.15 7.76
CA ASP A 31 13.54 -1.93 9.13
C ASP A 31 13.28 -0.49 9.56
N ALA A 32 13.47 0.48 8.66
CA ALA A 32 13.09 1.87 8.89
C ALA A 32 11.59 2.00 9.20
N PHE A 33 10.72 1.40 8.39
CA PHE A 33 9.28 1.39 8.63
C PHE A 33 8.93 0.79 10.01
N MET A 34 9.53 -0.35 10.36
CA MET A 34 9.29 -0.97 11.67
C MET A 34 9.80 -0.12 12.83
N LYS A 35 10.95 0.56 12.65
CA LYS A 35 11.54 1.48 13.63
C LYS A 35 10.68 2.72 13.85
N ASP A 36 9.97 3.19 12.84
CA ASP A 36 9.10 4.35 12.94
C ASP A 36 7.69 3.97 13.45
N CYS A 37 7.11 2.89 12.92
CA CYS A 37 5.76 2.43 13.25
C CYS A 37 5.65 1.87 14.68
N THR A 38 6.60 1.02 15.09
CA THR A 38 6.50 0.28 16.37
C THR A 38 6.44 1.21 17.59
N PRO A 39 7.36 2.18 17.79
CA PRO A 39 7.30 3.05 18.96
C PRO A 39 6.05 3.93 18.94
N ALA A 40 5.60 4.40 17.77
CA ALA A 40 4.38 5.18 17.63
C ALA A 40 3.14 4.37 18.03
N ALA A 41 2.99 3.15 17.51
CA ALA A 41 1.87 2.28 17.88
C ALA A 41 1.95 1.80 19.34
N ALA A 42 3.16 1.57 19.87
CA ALA A 42 3.35 1.08 21.24
C ALA A 42 2.78 2.04 22.30
N GLN A 43 2.73 3.35 22.01
CA GLN A 43 2.10 4.33 22.89
C GLN A 43 0.61 4.08 23.12
N THR A 44 -0.06 3.36 22.23
CA THR A 44 -1.50 3.10 22.31
C THR A 44 -1.82 1.63 22.61
N ILE A 45 -1.09 0.68 22.01
CA ILE A 45 -1.41 -0.75 22.10
C ILE A 45 -0.33 -1.59 22.80
N GLY A 46 0.71 -0.96 23.32
CA GLY A 46 1.84 -1.63 23.96
C GLY A 46 2.81 -2.26 22.94
N GLU A 47 4.04 -2.50 23.37
CA GLU A 47 5.15 -2.85 22.48
C GLU A 47 4.94 -4.18 21.73
N ALA A 48 4.43 -5.21 22.41
CA ALA A 48 4.23 -6.53 21.81
C ALA A 48 3.16 -6.51 20.71
N ASN A 49 2.05 -5.80 20.92
CA ASN A 49 0.99 -5.70 19.91
C ASN A 49 1.38 -4.70 18.81
N ALA A 50 2.12 -3.64 19.13
CA ALA A 50 2.68 -2.73 18.14
C ALA A 50 3.59 -3.44 17.15
N LYS A 51 4.51 -4.28 17.63
CA LYS A 51 5.38 -5.10 16.76
C LYS A 51 4.55 -5.97 15.82
N LYS A 52 3.51 -6.64 16.31
CA LYS A 52 2.61 -7.49 15.49
C LYS A 52 1.82 -6.66 14.48
N HIS A 53 1.27 -5.53 14.89
CA HIS A 53 0.49 -4.63 14.04
C HIS A 53 1.33 -4.06 12.90
N CYS A 54 2.51 -3.51 13.22
CA CYS A 54 3.44 -2.98 12.23
C CYS A 54 3.98 -4.08 11.31
N ALA A 55 4.30 -5.27 11.83
CA ALA A 55 4.72 -6.39 10.99
C ALA A 55 3.63 -6.84 10.01
N CYS A 56 2.36 -6.85 10.46
CA CYS A 56 1.23 -7.11 9.58
C CYS A 56 1.15 -6.05 8.48
N GLY A 57 1.21 -4.77 8.84
CA GLY A 57 1.18 -3.66 7.88
C GLY A 57 2.32 -3.78 6.86
N ALA A 58 3.53 -4.08 7.32
CA ALA A 58 4.69 -4.26 6.45
C ALA A 58 4.51 -5.42 5.45
N ASN A 59 3.90 -6.53 5.89
CA ASN A 59 3.59 -7.66 5.03
C ASN A 59 2.51 -7.32 4.01
N GLN A 60 1.42 -6.66 4.43
CA GLN A 60 0.34 -6.27 3.52
C GLN A 60 0.80 -5.26 2.47
N LEU A 61 1.65 -4.29 2.85
CA LEU A 61 2.26 -3.39 1.87
C LEU A 61 3.10 -4.17 0.86
N ASN A 62 3.91 -5.14 1.31
CA ASN A 62 4.73 -5.98 0.44
C ASN A 62 3.91 -6.87 -0.51
N GLU A 63 2.73 -7.32 -0.07
CA GLU A 63 1.84 -8.18 -0.86
C GLU A 63 1.02 -7.40 -1.90
N LYS A 64 0.70 -6.13 -1.63
CA LYS A 64 -0.28 -5.35 -2.41
C LYS A 64 0.32 -4.21 -3.22
N LEU A 65 1.52 -3.76 -2.87
CA LEU A 65 2.23 -2.70 -3.58
C LEU A 65 3.44 -3.29 -4.30
N THR A 66 4.01 -2.51 -5.22
CA THR A 66 5.29 -2.77 -5.90
C THR A 66 6.46 -2.19 -5.12
N THR A 67 7.68 -2.62 -5.43
CA THR A 67 8.91 -2.07 -4.82
C THR A 67 9.01 -0.56 -5.00
N GLU A 68 8.65 -0.06 -6.18
CA GLU A 68 8.65 1.36 -6.53
C GLU A 68 7.60 2.13 -5.72
N GLU A 69 6.39 1.59 -5.60
CA GLU A 69 5.32 2.18 -4.80
C GLU A 69 5.70 2.24 -3.31
N ILE A 70 6.30 1.18 -2.77
CA ILE A 70 6.81 1.20 -1.38
C ILE A 70 7.94 2.23 -1.24
N GLY A 71 8.86 2.31 -2.21
CA GLY A 71 9.92 3.32 -2.22
C GLY A 71 9.38 4.75 -2.24
N GLN A 72 8.34 5.00 -3.04
CA GLN A 72 7.66 6.30 -3.08
C GLN A 72 6.91 6.61 -1.78
N LEU A 73 6.21 5.62 -1.21
CA LEU A 73 5.49 5.78 0.06
C LEU A 73 6.43 6.14 1.22
N MET A 74 7.66 5.62 1.18
CA MET A 74 8.69 5.84 2.21
C MET A 74 9.66 6.99 1.87
N SER A 75 9.48 7.66 0.73
CA SER A 75 10.37 8.74 0.31
C SER A 75 10.24 9.95 1.21
N LYS A 76 11.38 10.47 1.69
CA LYS A 76 11.44 11.74 2.45
C LYS A 76 11.51 12.97 1.54
N GLN A 77 11.74 12.75 0.25
CA GLN A 77 12.00 13.82 -0.74
C GLN A 77 10.77 14.12 -1.57
N THR A 78 9.95 13.10 -1.84
CA THR A 78 8.78 13.22 -2.70
C THR A 78 7.57 12.70 -1.95
N PRO A 79 6.56 13.55 -1.69
CA PRO A 79 5.33 13.08 -1.07
C PRO A 79 4.64 12.06 -1.98
N PRO A 80 4.10 10.96 -1.44
CA PRO A 80 3.35 10.00 -2.23
C PRO A 80 2.06 10.62 -2.77
N SER A 81 1.58 10.12 -3.91
CA SER A 81 0.31 10.56 -4.46
C SER A 81 -0.85 10.17 -3.53
N PRO A 82 -1.97 10.92 -3.51
CA PRO A 82 -3.15 10.56 -2.73
C PRO A 82 -3.67 9.15 -3.06
N GLN A 83 -3.54 8.73 -4.32
CA GLN A 83 -3.94 7.39 -4.77
C GLN A 83 -3.05 6.30 -4.16
N LEU A 84 -1.73 6.55 -4.09
CA LEU A 84 -0.79 5.62 -3.46
C LEU A 84 -1.03 5.52 -1.95
N VAL A 85 -1.31 6.64 -1.28
CA VAL A 85 -1.68 6.66 0.14
C VAL A 85 -2.96 5.87 0.38
N ALA A 86 -4.01 6.09 -0.42
CA ALA A 86 -5.26 5.36 -0.30
C ALA A 86 -5.08 3.85 -0.53
N LYS A 87 -4.26 3.46 -1.51
CA LYS A 87 -3.90 2.06 -1.77
C LYS A 87 -3.17 1.44 -0.57
N ALA A 88 -2.20 2.14 0.00
CA ALA A 88 -1.47 1.69 1.19
C ALA A 88 -2.40 1.51 2.40
N GLN A 89 -3.30 2.48 2.64
CA GLN A 89 -4.31 2.40 3.71
C GLN A 89 -5.26 1.22 3.52
N ALA A 90 -5.75 1.01 2.30
CA ALA A 90 -6.60 -0.14 1.98
C ALA A 90 -5.86 -1.47 2.19
N ALA A 91 -4.58 -1.54 1.83
CA ALA A 91 -3.77 -2.74 2.05
C ALA A 91 -3.63 -3.07 3.56
N ILE A 92 -3.34 -2.07 4.40
CA ILE A 92 -3.12 -2.31 5.84
C ILE A 92 -4.41 -2.36 6.66
N ALA A 93 -5.59 -2.04 6.08
CA ALA A 93 -6.87 -2.01 6.80
C ALA A 93 -7.24 -3.35 7.46
N VAL A 94 -6.71 -4.46 6.95
CA VAL A 94 -6.90 -5.80 7.52
C VAL A 94 -6.09 -6.03 8.80
N CYS A 95 -5.04 -5.24 9.02
CA CYS A 95 -4.16 -5.32 10.17
C CYS A 95 -4.74 -4.59 11.37
N LYS A 96 -5.70 -5.23 12.05
CA LYS A 96 -6.29 -4.65 13.26
C LYS A 96 -5.26 -4.52 14.38
N ALA A 97 -5.15 -3.32 14.93
CA ALA A 97 -4.51 -3.11 16.23
C ALA A 97 -5.38 -3.81 17.29
N LYS A 98 -4.80 -4.77 18.01
CA LYS A 98 -5.45 -5.51 19.10
C LYS A 98 -4.76 -5.21 20.41
#